data_AF-A0A353E438-F1
#
_entry.id   AF-A0A353E438-F1
#
_cell.length_a   1.000
_cell.length_b   1.000
_cell.length_c   1.000
_cell.angle_alpha   90.00
_cell.angle_beta   90.00
_cell.angle_gamma   90.00
#
_symmetry.space_group_name_H-M   'P 1'
#
loop_
_entity.id
_entity.type
_entity.pdbx_description
1 polymer ?
#
loop_
_entity_poly.entity_id
_entity_poly.type
_entity_poly.pdbx_seq_one_letter_code
_entity_poly.pdbx_strand_id
1 'polypeptide(L)'
;EIMKITPNLIENLELADFVRGSHEDFGILYKKPEADKVYNAEISFYCKKFICTQGAEPVEVRAENGFAKSYPSEKMKTVSTIGAGDNF
;
A
#
# COMPACT_ATOMS: atom_id res chain seq x y z
N GLU A 1 -2.27 18.02 10.34
CA GLU A 1 -1.20 17.08 10.75
C GLU A 1 -0.52 16.38 9.57
N ILE A 2 -1.27 15.81 8.61
CA ILE A 2 -0.70 15.18 7.39
C ILE A 2 0.23 16.12 6.60
N MET A 3 -0.14 17.40 6.43
CA MET A 3 0.69 18.38 5.72
C MET A 3 2.10 18.57 6.32
N LYS A 4 2.31 18.24 7.61
CA LYS A 4 3.63 18.34 8.25
C LYS A 4 4.53 17.14 7.94
N ILE A 5 3.95 15.99 7.61
CA ILE A 5 4.69 14.75 7.32
C ILE A 5 4.85 14.49 5.82
N THR A 6 4.08 15.17 4.97
CA THR A 6 4.09 14.99 3.51
C THR A 6 5.50 15.08 2.89
N PRO A 7 6.37 16.05 3.25
CA PRO A 7 7.70 16.13 2.63
C PRO A 7 8.57 14.89 2.91
N ASN A 8 8.65 14.47 4.17
CA ASN A 8 9.44 13.30 4.56
C ASN A 8 8.85 12.00 3.99
N LEU A 9 7.52 11.93 3.84
CA LEU A 9 6.88 10.79 3.19
C LEU A 9 7.27 10.72 1.71
N ILE A 10 7.23 11.84 0.98
CA ILE A 10 7.62 11.88 -0.43
C ILE A 10 9.08 11.48 -0.62
N GLU A 11 9.99 12.00 0.20
CA GLU A 11 11.41 11.62 0.17
C GLU A 11 11.59 10.11 0.35
N ASN A 12 10.89 9.51 1.34
CA ASN A 12 10.94 8.07 1.54
C ASN A 12 10.36 7.28 0.35
N LEU A 13 9.31 7.78 -0.32
CA LEU A 13 8.75 7.14 -1.51
C LEU A 13 9.75 7.16 -2.68
N GLU A 14 10.48 8.26 -2.86
CA GLU A 14 11.48 8.41 -3.93
C GLU A 14 12.72 7.54 -3.72
N LEU A 15 13.08 7.29 -2.46
CA LEU A 15 14.23 6.45 -2.10
C LEU A 15 13.90 4.94 -2.06
N ALA A 16 12.62 4.57 -2.08
CA ALA A 16 12.19 3.18 -1.94
C ALA A 16 12.18 2.42 -3.26
N ASP A 17 12.71 1.18 -3.25
CA ASP A 17 12.59 0.24 -4.37
C ASP A 17 11.16 -0.31 -4.54
N PHE A 18 10.44 -0.44 -3.43
CA PHE A 18 9.03 -0.79 -3.39
C PHE A 18 8.37 -0.16 -2.16
N VAL A 19 7.09 0.18 -2.31
CA VAL A 19 6.26 0.73 -1.24
C VAL A 19 5.19 -0.29 -0.89
N ARG A 20 5.06 -0.57 0.41
CA ARG A 20 3.98 -1.38 0.94
C ARG A 20 3.22 -0.57 1.99
N GLY A 21 1.89 -0.67 1.97
CA GLY A 21 1.03 -0.15 3.05
C GLY A 21 -0.33 -0.81 3.06
N SER A 22 -1.11 -0.55 4.11
CA SER A 22 -2.49 -1.05 4.18
C SER A 22 -3.47 -0.13 3.45
N HIS A 23 -4.62 -0.66 3.02
CA HIS A 23 -5.67 0.22 2.48
C HIS A 23 -6.17 1.25 3.50
N GLU A 24 -6.08 0.95 4.80
CA GLU A 24 -6.45 1.87 5.87
C GLU A 24 -5.48 3.05 5.93
N ASP A 25 -4.16 2.77 5.88
CA ASP A 25 -3.13 3.82 5.85
C ASP A 25 -3.33 4.76 4.66
N PHE A 26 -3.56 4.21 3.47
CA PHE A 26 -3.80 5.01 2.27
C PHE A 26 -5.15 5.74 2.28
N GLY A 27 -6.18 5.14 2.88
CA GLY A 27 -7.44 5.80 3.15
C GLY A 27 -7.28 6.99 4.10
N ILE A 28 -6.38 6.90 5.09
CA ILE A 28 -6.07 8.00 6.02
C ILE A 28 -5.26 9.09 5.32
N LEU A 29 -4.16 8.71 4.65
CA LEU A 29 -3.19 9.62 4.03
C LEU A 29 -3.77 10.34 2.81
N TYR A 30 -4.42 9.61 1.91
CA TYR A 30 -4.79 10.11 0.59
C TYR A 30 -6.31 10.21 0.36
N LYS A 31 -7.12 9.75 1.34
CA LYS A 31 -8.59 9.67 1.21
C LYS A 31 -9.03 8.81 0.03
N LYS A 32 -8.21 7.83 -0.34
CA LYS A 32 -8.44 6.86 -1.42
C LYS A 32 -8.20 5.45 -0.84
N PRO A 33 -9.24 4.64 -0.64
CA PRO A 33 -9.06 3.28 -0.14
C PRO A 33 -8.65 2.29 -1.24
N GLU A 34 -8.92 2.57 -2.52
CA GLU A 34 -8.68 1.60 -3.59
C GLU A 34 -7.22 1.63 -4.08
N ALA A 35 -6.58 0.46 -4.11
CA ALA A 35 -5.18 0.29 -4.50
C ALA A 35 -4.85 0.92 -5.86
N ASP A 36 -5.74 0.77 -6.86
CA ASP A 36 -5.54 1.38 -8.19
C ASP A 36 -5.52 2.90 -8.14
N LYS A 37 -6.43 3.50 -7.36
CA LYS A 37 -6.53 4.96 -7.29
C LYS A 37 -5.33 5.55 -6.55
N VAL A 38 -4.93 4.91 -5.45
CA VAL A 38 -3.74 5.31 -4.68
C VAL A 38 -2.48 5.18 -5.54
N TYR A 39 -2.31 4.03 -6.20
CA TYR A 39 -1.14 3.78 -7.03
C TYR A 39 -1.00 4.85 -8.11
N ASN A 40 -2.03 5.05 -8.92
CA ASN A 40 -1.96 5.94 -10.07
C ASN A 40 -1.89 7.43 -9.69
N ALA A 41 -2.50 7.84 -8.58
CA ALA A 41 -2.56 9.25 -8.20
C ALA A 41 -1.40 9.69 -7.30
N GLU A 42 -0.91 8.81 -6.42
CA GLU A 42 -0.07 9.23 -5.28
C GLU A 42 1.28 8.50 -5.23
N ILE A 43 1.37 7.25 -5.71
CA ILE A 43 2.56 6.41 -5.51
C ILE A 43 3.40 6.26 -6.79
N SER A 44 2.77 5.96 -7.94
CA SER A 44 3.46 5.54 -9.17
C SER A 44 4.40 6.57 -9.75
N PHE A 45 4.23 7.84 -9.38
CA PHE A 45 5.16 8.90 -9.74
C PHE A 45 6.52 8.72 -9.06
N TYR A 46 6.51 8.47 -7.74
CA TYR A 46 7.69 8.39 -6.87
C TYR A 46 8.28 6.97 -6.79
N CYS A 47 7.44 5.95 -6.60
CA CYS A 47 7.87 4.55 -6.51
C CYS A 47 7.07 3.68 -7.49
N LYS A 48 7.77 2.91 -8.32
CA LYS A 48 7.11 2.14 -9.38
C LYS A 48 6.44 0.87 -8.87
N LYS A 49 6.95 0.26 -7.79
CA LYS A 49 6.47 -1.03 -7.26
C LYS A 49 5.67 -0.79 -5.98
N PHE A 50 4.44 -1.27 -5.97
CA PHE A 50 3.47 -0.99 -4.92
C PHE A 50 2.73 -2.24 -4.49
N ILE A 51 2.60 -2.42 -3.17
CA ILE A 51 1.86 -3.51 -2.54
C ILE A 51 0.83 -2.91 -1.56
N CYS A 52 -0.44 -3.23 -1.76
CA CYS A 52 -1.52 -2.85 -0.86
C CYS A 52 -2.10 -4.08 -0.16
N THR A 53 -1.94 -4.12 1.17
CA THR A 53 -2.50 -5.20 2.01
C THR A 53 -3.87 -4.81 2.55
N GLN A 54 -4.80 -5.78 2.57
CA GLN A 54 -6.21 -5.53 2.89
C GLN A 54 -6.79 -6.52 3.92
N GLY A 55 -5.98 -6.91 4.90
CA GLY A 55 -6.39 -7.87 5.92
C GLY A 55 -6.72 -9.24 5.30
N ALA A 56 -7.99 -9.65 5.44
CA ALA A 56 -8.47 -10.90 4.85
C ALA A 56 -8.82 -10.80 3.35
N GLU A 57 -8.84 -9.59 2.80
CA GLU A 57 -9.06 -9.35 1.37
C GLU A 57 -7.77 -9.57 0.55
N PRO A 58 -7.88 -9.73 -0.78
CA PRO A 58 -6.71 -9.93 -1.63
C PRO A 58 -5.65 -8.84 -1.51
N VAL A 59 -4.40 -9.26 -1.65
CA VAL A 59 -3.23 -8.38 -1.73
C VAL A 59 -3.11 -7.87 -3.15
N GLU A 60 -3.10 -6.55 -3.29
CA GLU A 60 -3.01 -5.88 -4.59
C GLU A 60 -1.57 -5.47 -4.87
N VAL A 61 -1.03 -5.90 -6.00
CA VAL A 61 0.32 -5.56 -6.45
C VAL A 61 0.24 -4.78 -7.74
N ARG A 62 0.92 -3.63 -7.79
CA ARG A 62 1.04 -2.77 -8.95
C ARG A 62 2.50 -2.51 -9.29
N ALA A 63 2.80 -2.47 -10.58
CA ALA A 63 4.11 -2.08 -11.06
C ALA A 63 4.01 -1.39 -12.43
N GLU A 64 5.17 -0.92 -12.91
CA GLU A 64 5.32 -0.32 -14.23
C GLU A 64 4.81 -1.21 -15.38
N ASN A 65 4.65 -0.62 -16.56
CA ASN A 65 4.17 -1.30 -17.77
C ASN A 65 2.77 -1.93 -17.63
N GLY A 66 1.92 -1.34 -16.79
CA GLY A 66 0.54 -1.80 -16.58
C GLY A 66 0.43 -3.09 -15.78
N PHE A 67 1.48 -3.47 -15.05
CA PHE A 67 1.43 -4.66 -14.20
C PHE A 67 0.42 -4.45 -13.06
N ALA A 68 -0.62 -5.28 -13.05
CA ALA A 68 -1.63 -5.31 -12.00
C ALA A 68 -2.02 -6.75 -11.70
N LYS A 69 -1.80 -7.18 -10.45
CA LYS A 69 -2.17 -8.52 -9.96
C LYS A 69 -2.83 -8.43 -8.60
N SER A 70 -3.80 -9.32 -8.40
CA SER A 70 -4.49 -9.52 -7.13
C SER A 70 -4.20 -10.94 -6.68
N TYR A 71 -3.70 -11.10 -5.46
CA TYR A 71 -3.35 -12.39 -4.87
C TYR A 71 -4.32 -12.70 -3.73
N PRO A 72 -5.04 -13.84 -3.78
CA PRO A 72 -6.01 -14.16 -2.74
C PRO A 72 -5.31 -14.35 -1.40
N SER A 73 -5.91 -13.84 -0.33
CA SER A 73 -5.50 -14.13 1.05
C SER A 73 -6.19 -15.40 1.52
N GLU A 74 -5.44 -16.34 2.07
CA GLU A 74 -6.02 -17.56 2.62
C GLU A 74 -6.81 -17.24 3.90
N LYS A 75 -8.07 -17.68 3.94
CA LYS A 75 -8.90 -17.51 5.13
C LYS A 75 -8.39 -18.43 6.24
N MET A 76 -7.93 -17.83 7.33
CA MET A 76 -7.48 -18.52 8.52
C MET A 76 -8.24 -18.05 9.76
N LYS A 77 -8.19 -18.86 10.83
CA LYS A 77 -8.68 -18.45 12.14
C LYS A 77 -7.65 -17.53 12.79
N THR A 78 -7.83 -16.23 12.66
CA THR A 78 -6.94 -15.22 13.25
C THR A 78 -7.05 -15.24 14.78
N VAL A 79 -5.90 -15.42 15.46
CA VAL A 79 -5.80 -15.34 16.93
C VAL A 79 -5.35 -13.95 17.37
N SER A 80 -4.47 -13.32 16.59
CA SER A 80 -4.00 -11.95 16.79
C SER A 80 -3.59 -11.34 15.44
N THR A 81 -3.84 -10.05 15.25
CA THR A 81 -3.40 -9.26 14.09
C THR A 81 -2.20 -8.37 14.39
N ILE A 82 -1.73 -8.34 15.64
CA ILE A 82 -0.54 -7.58 16.03
C ILE A 82 0.67 -8.12 15.27
N GLY A 83 1.36 -7.23 14.55
CA GLY A 83 2.51 -7.60 13.71
C GLY A 83 2.15 -8.35 12.42
N ALA A 84 0.86 -8.53 12.08
CA ALA A 84 0.49 -9.11 10.78
C ALA A 84 1.03 -8.27 9.61
N GLY A 85 1.12 -6.95 9.83
CA GLY A 85 1.77 -6.02 8.93
C GLY A 85 3.24 -6.35 8.71
N ASP A 86 4.01 -6.52 9.77
CA ASP A 86 5.46 -6.74 9.70
C ASP A 86 5.84 -8.17 9.25
N ASN A 87 4.95 -9.14 9.51
CA ASN A 87 5.13 -10.54 9.10
C ASN A 87 4.90 -10.76 7.60
N PHE A 88 4.11 -9.90 6.96
CA PHE A 88 3.88 -9.92 5.51
C PHE A 88 5.15 -9.48 4.77
#